data_AF-A0A1G1IA76-F1
#
_entry.id   AF-A0A1G1IA76-F1
#
_cell.length_a   1.000
_cell.length_b   1.000
_cell.length_c   1.000
_cell.angle_alpha   90.00
_cell.angle_beta   90.00
_cell.angle_gamma   90.00
#
_symmetry.space_group_name_H-M   'P 1'
#
loop_
_entity.id
_entity.type
_entity.pdbx_description
1 polymer ?
#
loop_
_entity_poly.entity_id
_entity_poly.type
_entity_poly.pdbx_seq_one_letter_code
_entity_poly.pdbx_strand_id
1 'polypeptide(L)'
;MKLAGTMRSLVVTAMFFSVMACSGPTLEVQKAQIRDNRIHFDGLTVQAFLDTWGKPAYTHRTRMQFFMLDDGNSMPRFRVPMGEPPQGWSTRIISEDSTFFGYPDRGELLGFVDDRLIYREQVPEAEVHSVAKMWAREDLFKTRLETPNAPTPAK
;
A
#
# COMPACT_ATOMS: atom_id res chain seq x y z
N MET A 1 66.36 -9.68 -39.16
CA MET A 1 65.08 -9.14 -39.67
C MET A 1 63.93 -10.03 -39.20
N LYS A 2 62.91 -9.42 -38.59
CA LYS A 2 61.54 -9.92 -38.24
C LYS A 2 61.43 -11.12 -37.26
N LEU A 3 61.12 -10.95 -35.95
CA LEU A 3 59.87 -10.58 -35.25
C LEU A 3 58.67 -11.54 -35.44
N ALA A 4 58.21 -12.07 -34.29
CA ALA A 4 56.84 -12.40 -33.88
C ALA A 4 56.77 -13.84 -33.33
N GLY A 5 56.41 -14.13 -32.09
CA GLY A 5 55.62 -13.34 -31.14
C GLY A 5 54.56 -14.26 -30.56
N THR A 6 54.97 -15.12 -29.63
CA THR A 6 54.07 -15.97 -28.83
C THR A 6 53.35 -15.08 -27.83
N MET A 7 52.03 -14.89 -27.95
CA MET A 7 51.23 -14.51 -26.79
C MET A 7 49.78 -15.01 -26.95
N ARG A 8 49.46 -15.98 -26.11
CA ARG A 8 48.10 -16.49 -25.85
C ARG A 8 47.27 -15.35 -25.30
N SER A 9 46.09 -15.08 -25.86
CA SER A 9 45.06 -14.30 -25.20
C SER A 9 43.76 -15.10 -25.20
N LEU A 10 43.51 -15.77 -24.08
CA LEU A 10 42.28 -16.50 -23.82
C LEU A 10 41.29 -15.47 -23.28
N VAL A 11 40.41 -14.96 -24.15
CA VAL A 11 39.35 -14.02 -23.74
C VAL A 11 38.28 -14.84 -23.02
N VAL A 12 38.32 -14.81 -21.68
CA VAL A 12 37.26 -15.33 -20.83
C VAL A 12 36.13 -14.31 -20.84
N THR A 13 35.13 -14.53 -21.68
CA THR A 13 33.89 -13.76 -21.68
C THR A 13 33.12 -14.12 -20.40
N ALA A 14 33.28 -13.30 -19.37
CA ALA A 14 32.48 -13.38 -18.15
C ALA A 14 31.04 -12.97 -18.49
N MET A 15 30.20 -13.98 -18.77
CA MET A 15 28.76 -13.83 -18.93
C MET A 15 28.18 -13.52 -17.55
N PHE A 16 27.96 -12.23 -17.27
CA PHE A 16 27.22 -11.77 -16.09
C PHE A 16 25.77 -12.26 -16.22
N PHE A 17 25.49 -13.43 -15.62
CA PHE A 17 24.13 -13.86 -15.36
C PHE A 17 23.54 -12.96 -14.26
N SER A 18 22.88 -11.87 -14.66
CA SER A 18 21.96 -11.16 -13.78
C SER A 18 20.75 -12.06 -13.53
N VAL A 19 20.80 -12.83 -12.45
CA VAL A 19 19.60 -13.34 -11.81
C VAL A 19 18.80 -12.12 -11.31
N MET A 20 17.80 -11.71 -12.08
CA MET A 20 16.74 -10.83 -11.58
C MET A 20 16.02 -11.59 -10.46
N ALA A 21 16.42 -11.33 -9.23
CA ALA A 21 15.66 -11.74 -8.06
C ALA A 21 14.33 -10.97 -8.08
N CYS A 22 13.22 -11.71 -8.13
CA CYS A 22 11.85 -11.20 -7.93
C CYS A 22 11.63 -10.76 -6.47
N SER A 23 12.43 -9.82 -5.98
CA SER A 23 12.30 -9.20 -4.67
C SER A 23 11.91 -7.74 -4.89
N GLY A 24 10.79 -7.31 -4.30
CA GLY A 24 10.34 -5.91 -4.33
C GLY A 24 11.38 -4.92 -3.77
N PRO A 25 11.12 -3.60 -3.83
CA PRO A 25 12.06 -2.60 -3.35
C PRO A 25 12.40 -2.80 -1.87
N THR A 26 13.65 -2.55 -1.49
CA THR A 26 14.08 -2.62 -0.08
C THR A 26 13.42 -1.52 0.74
N LEU A 27 13.32 -1.69 2.06
CA LEU A 27 12.69 -0.70 2.95
C LEU A 27 13.31 0.70 2.81
N GLU A 28 14.63 0.80 2.67
CA GLU A 28 15.30 2.11 2.46
C GLU A 28 14.95 2.76 1.12
N VAL A 29 14.76 1.95 0.06
CA VAL A 29 14.27 2.45 -1.24
C VAL A 29 12.83 2.94 -1.11
N GLN A 30 11.98 2.20 -0.41
CA GLN A 30 10.59 2.61 -0.15
C GLN A 30 10.52 3.92 0.64
N LYS A 31 11.32 4.05 1.71
CA LYS A 31 11.42 5.29 2.50
C LYS A 31 11.90 6.46 1.64
N ALA A 32 12.88 6.26 0.77
CA ALA A 32 13.34 7.28 -0.17
C ALA A 32 12.22 7.70 -1.14
N GLN A 33 11.49 6.74 -1.70
CA GLN A 33 10.32 7.02 -2.56
C GLN A 33 9.26 7.86 -1.83
N ILE A 34 8.95 7.52 -0.58
CA ILE A 34 7.98 8.26 0.25
C ILE A 34 8.47 9.69 0.55
N ARG A 35 9.76 9.87 0.87
CA ARG A 35 10.35 11.22 1.07
C ARG A 35 10.26 12.08 -0.19
N ASP A 36 10.46 11.47 -1.36
CA ASP A 36 10.42 12.14 -2.66
C ASP A 36 8.99 12.29 -3.22
N ASN A 37 7.96 11.90 -2.46
CA ASN A 37 6.56 11.86 -2.90
C ASN A 37 6.32 10.96 -4.15
N ARG A 38 7.20 9.99 -4.40
CA ARG A 38 7.10 8.99 -5.48
C ARG A 38 6.33 7.76 -5.00
N ILE A 39 5.05 7.95 -4.68
CA ILE A 39 4.20 6.93 -4.07
C ILE A 39 3.41 6.19 -5.16
N HIS A 40 3.77 4.93 -5.39
CA HIS A 40 3.10 4.02 -6.33
C HIS A 40 2.41 2.88 -5.58
N PHE A 41 1.29 2.37 -6.11
CA PHE A 41 0.38 1.41 -5.46
C PHE A 41 0.89 -0.04 -5.40
N ASP A 42 2.11 -0.30 -5.86
CA ASP A 42 2.73 -1.62 -5.78
C ASP A 42 4.15 -1.51 -5.25
N GLY A 43 4.31 -1.67 -3.93
CA GLY A 43 5.64 -1.86 -3.32
C GLY A 43 5.95 -1.05 -2.07
N LEU A 44 5.06 -0.15 -1.63
CA LEU A 44 5.25 0.62 -0.40
C LEU A 44 4.47 -0.01 0.76
N THR A 45 5.18 -0.28 1.86
CA THR A 45 4.62 -0.96 3.03
C THR A 45 4.21 -0.01 4.16
N VAL A 46 3.42 -0.52 5.11
CA VAL A 46 3.05 0.23 6.31
C VAL A 46 4.30 0.70 7.05
N GLN A 47 5.28 -0.18 7.21
CA GLN A 47 6.53 0.15 7.90
C GLN A 47 7.29 1.30 7.21
N ALA A 48 7.32 1.33 5.88
CA ALA A 48 7.99 2.40 5.15
C ALA A 48 7.37 3.77 5.43
N PHE A 49 6.04 3.85 5.53
CA PHE A 49 5.34 5.08 5.91
C PHE A 49 5.59 5.47 7.36
N LEU A 50 5.49 4.52 8.29
CA LEU A 50 5.74 4.78 9.71
C LEU A 50 7.17 5.29 9.97
N ASP A 51 8.16 4.70 9.31
CA ASP A 51 9.56 5.12 9.44
C ASP A 51 9.86 6.46 8.78
N THR A 52 9.07 6.87 7.79
CA THR A 52 9.33 8.09 7.00
C THR A 52 8.52 9.28 7.47
N TRP A 53 7.24 9.10 7.73
CA TRP A 53 6.30 10.15 8.11
C TRP A 53 5.96 10.14 9.60
N GLY A 54 6.31 9.08 10.32
CA GLY A 54 5.96 8.90 11.72
C GLY A 54 4.61 8.25 11.91
N LYS A 55 4.11 8.26 13.15
CA LYS A 55 2.81 7.68 13.49
C LYS A 55 1.67 8.53 12.91
N PRO A 56 0.64 7.94 12.26
CA PRO A 56 -0.53 8.67 11.80
C PRO A 56 -1.34 9.23 12.97
N ALA A 57 -2.05 10.33 12.74
CA ALA A 57 -2.99 10.87 13.71
C ALA A 57 -4.19 9.91 13.92
N TYR A 58 -4.58 9.21 12.84
CA TYR A 58 -5.69 8.28 12.84
C TYR A 58 -5.28 6.93 12.25
N THR A 59 -5.65 5.85 12.93
CA THR A 59 -5.55 4.48 12.42
C THR A 59 -6.91 3.82 12.54
N HIS A 60 -7.36 3.14 11.49
CA HIS A 60 -8.59 2.36 11.52
C HIS A 60 -8.36 1.00 10.86
N ARG A 61 -8.85 -0.08 11.49
CA ARG A 61 -8.76 -1.44 10.96
C ARG A 61 -10.15 -1.99 10.75
N THR A 62 -10.41 -2.46 9.54
CA THR A 62 -11.73 -2.96 9.15
C THR A 62 -11.63 -3.87 7.94
N ARG A 63 -12.60 -4.77 7.80
CA ARG A 63 -12.79 -5.51 6.56
C ARG A 63 -13.44 -4.58 5.55
N MET A 64 -12.74 -4.26 4.47
CA MET A 64 -13.17 -3.25 3.51
C MET A 64 -13.31 -3.84 2.12
N GLN A 65 -14.39 -3.44 1.45
CA GLN A 65 -14.56 -3.66 0.02
C GLN A 65 -13.84 -2.56 -0.77
N PHE A 66 -13.03 -2.97 -1.73
CA PHE A 66 -12.31 -2.08 -2.64
C PHE A 66 -12.73 -2.31 -4.10
N PHE A 67 -12.84 -1.21 -4.85
CA PHE A 67 -13.07 -1.20 -6.29
C PHE A 67 -11.77 -0.79 -6.97
N MET A 68 -11.21 -1.68 -7.79
CA MET A 68 -9.93 -1.43 -8.47
C MET A 68 -10.10 -0.43 -9.61
N LEU A 69 -9.29 0.63 -9.61
CA LEU A 69 -9.25 1.62 -10.68
C LEU A 69 -8.13 1.32 -11.69
N ASP A 70 -8.27 1.86 -12.90
CA ASP A 70 -7.30 1.65 -13.98
C ASP A 70 -5.90 2.25 -13.71
N ASP A 71 -5.79 3.19 -12.75
CA ASP A 71 -4.53 3.82 -12.34
C ASP A 71 -3.77 3.03 -11.24
N GLY A 72 -4.29 1.87 -10.85
CA GLY A 72 -3.74 1.02 -9.79
C GLY A 72 -4.21 1.39 -8.37
N ASN A 73 -4.90 2.51 -8.20
CA ASN A 73 -5.52 2.85 -6.92
C ASN A 73 -6.75 1.95 -6.68
N SER A 74 -7.06 1.67 -5.42
CA SER A 74 -8.20 0.85 -5.02
C SER A 74 -9.15 1.69 -4.18
N MET A 75 -10.28 2.08 -4.75
CA MET A 75 -11.26 2.95 -4.10
C MET A 75 -12.02 2.18 -3.01
N PRO A 76 -11.95 2.56 -1.72
CA PRO A 76 -12.70 1.90 -0.67
C PRO A 76 -14.19 2.24 -0.76
N ARG A 77 -15.05 1.30 -0.34
CA ARG A 77 -16.50 1.43 -0.45
C ARG A 77 -17.07 2.69 0.18
N PHE A 78 -16.53 3.17 1.29
CA PHE A 78 -17.01 4.38 1.96
C PHE A 78 -16.79 5.66 1.15
N ARG A 79 -15.90 5.64 0.15
CA ARG A 79 -15.69 6.75 -0.79
C ARG A 79 -16.61 6.73 -2.00
N VAL A 80 -17.28 5.61 -2.26
CA VAL A 80 -18.16 5.46 -3.41
C VAL A 80 -19.55 6.01 -3.07
N PRO A 81 -20.04 7.06 -3.76
CA PRO A 81 -21.40 7.55 -3.58
C PRO A 81 -22.42 6.44 -3.78
N MET A 82 -23.53 6.48 -3.04
CA MET A 82 -24.61 5.52 -3.23
C MET A 82 -25.30 5.76 -4.58
N GLY A 83 -25.49 4.70 -5.35
CA GLY A 83 -26.26 4.71 -6.59
C GLY A 83 -25.44 4.90 -7.87
N GLU A 84 -24.13 5.15 -7.77
CA GLU A 84 -23.26 5.34 -8.94
C GLU A 84 -22.07 4.36 -8.91
N PRO A 85 -21.75 3.69 -10.04
CA PRO A 85 -20.50 2.95 -10.16
C PRO A 85 -19.31 3.93 -10.12
N PRO A 86 -18.19 3.60 -9.46
CA PRO A 86 -17.01 4.46 -9.47
C PRO A 86 -16.54 4.71 -10.91
N GLN A 87 -16.18 5.94 -11.27
CA GLN A 87 -15.65 6.21 -12.60
C GLN A 87 -14.29 5.52 -12.80
N GLY A 88 -14.10 4.79 -13.90
CA GLY A 88 -12.81 4.15 -14.23
C GLY A 88 -12.49 2.90 -13.41
N TRP A 89 -13.48 2.25 -12.78
CA TRP A 89 -13.28 0.98 -12.11
C TRP A 89 -13.28 -0.20 -13.08
N SER A 90 -12.29 -1.09 -12.91
CA SER A 90 -12.32 -2.43 -13.45
C SER A 90 -13.35 -3.25 -12.66
N THR A 91 -14.06 -4.19 -13.29
CA THR A 91 -15.13 -4.99 -12.66
C THR A 91 -14.68 -5.89 -11.48
N ARG A 92 -13.43 -5.74 -11.03
CA ARG A 92 -12.85 -6.47 -9.91
C ARG A 92 -13.12 -5.76 -8.60
N ILE A 93 -13.61 -6.55 -7.66
CA ILE A 93 -13.88 -6.17 -6.28
C ILE A 93 -13.01 -7.04 -5.38
N ILE A 94 -12.36 -6.42 -4.40
CA ILE A 94 -11.61 -7.10 -3.34
C ILE A 94 -12.32 -6.85 -2.01
N SER A 95 -12.32 -7.82 -1.09
CA SER A 95 -12.96 -7.68 0.24
C SER A 95 -12.06 -8.29 1.30
N GLU A 96 -11.13 -7.49 1.79
CA GLU A 96 -10.01 -7.93 2.64
C GLU A 96 -9.92 -7.12 3.93
N ASP A 97 -9.20 -7.68 4.91
CA ASP A 97 -8.84 -6.94 6.11
C ASP A 97 -7.84 -5.84 5.73
N SER A 98 -8.18 -4.61 6.13
CA SER A 98 -7.46 -3.42 5.73
C SER A 98 -7.09 -2.55 6.92
N THR A 99 -5.98 -1.82 6.78
CA THR A 99 -5.58 -0.77 7.70
C THR A 99 -5.60 0.55 6.97
N PHE A 100 -6.26 1.56 7.54
CA PHE A 100 -6.28 2.93 7.05
C PHE A 100 -5.46 3.83 7.96
N PHE A 101 -4.69 4.73 7.35
CA PHE A 101 -3.98 5.82 8.03
C PHE A 101 -4.50 7.17 7.58
N GLY A 102 -4.69 8.09 8.52
CA GLY A 102 -4.96 9.50 8.26
C GLY A 102 -3.84 10.40 8.79
N TYR A 103 -3.27 11.22 7.91
CA TYR A 103 -2.27 12.25 8.21
C TYR A 103 -2.85 13.63 7.87
N PRO A 104 -3.54 14.30 8.81
CA PRO A 104 -4.21 15.58 8.54
C PRO A 104 -3.23 16.69 8.16
N ASP A 105 -2.07 16.73 8.82
CA ASP A 105 -0.95 17.64 8.56
C ASP A 105 -0.38 17.52 7.14
N ARG A 106 -0.58 16.37 6.50
CA ARG A 106 -0.19 16.08 5.11
C ARG A 106 -1.35 16.08 4.14
N GLY A 107 -2.60 16.12 4.63
CA GLY A 107 -3.79 15.93 3.83
C GLY A 107 -3.88 14.55 3.16
N GLU A 108 -3.35 13.50 3.79
CA GLU A 108 -3.23 12.17 3.18
C GLU A 108 -4.12 11.15 3.88
N LEU A 109 -4.86 10.37 3.09
CA LEU A 109 -5.52 9.14 3.50
C LEU A 109 -4.86 7.97 2.77
N LEU A 110 -4.38 6.99 3.52
CA LEU A 110 -3.75 5.79 2.99
C LEU A 110 -4.54 4.55 3.40
N GLY A 111 -4.63 3.56 2.53
CA GLY A 111 -5.23 2.26 2.81
C GLY A 111 -4.32 1.12 2.39
N PHE A 112 -4.19 0.13 3.27
CA PHE A 112 -3.28 -0.99 3.13
C PHE A 112 -4.03 -2.32 3.24
N VAL A 113 -3.67 -3.28 2.39
CA VAL A 113 -4.08 -4.70 2.47
C VAL A 113 -2.80 -5.53 2.42
N ASP A 114 -2.68 -6.54 3.29
CA ASP A 114 -1.49 -7.39 3.41
C ASP A 114 -0.17 -6.59 3.45
N ASP A 115 -0.16 -5.51 4.25
CA ASP A 115 0.99 -4.60 4.40
C ASP A 115 1.39 -3.85 3.12
N ARG A 116 0.53 -3.80 2.08
CA ARG A 116 0.80 -3.08 0.84
C ARG A 116 -0.17 -1.92 0.64
N LEU A 117 0.37 -0.77 0.27
CA LEU A 117 -0.44 0.41 -0.08
C LEU A 117 -1.27 0.10 -1.32
N ILE A 118 -2.59 0.07 -1.17
CA ILE A 118 -3.52 -0.09 -2.30
C ILE A 118 -4.40 1.14 -2.52
N TYR A 119 -4.47 2.03 -1.52
CA TYR A 119 -5.28 3.23 -1.56
C TYR A 119 -4.50 4.45 -1.11
N ARG A 120 -4.59 5.55 -1.86
CA ARG A 120 -4.10 6.88 -1.49
C ARG A 120 -5.06 7.91 -2.01
N GLU A 121 -5.31 8.90 -1.19
CA GLU A 121 -6.08 10.07 -1.57
C GLU A 121 -5.53 11.32 -0.88
N GLN A 122 -5.25 12.34 -1.68
CA GLN A 122 -4.90 13.67 -1.21
C GLN A 122 -6.18 14.47 -0.99
N VAL A 123 -6.46 14.84 0.25
CA VAL A 123 -7.66 15.59 0.65
C VAL A 123 -7.32 16.73 1.62
N PRO A 124 -8.18 17.75 1.77
CA PRO A 124 -7.98 18.77 2.79
C PRO A 124 -7.91 18.17 4.21
N GLU A 125 -7.16 18.81 5.11
CA GLU A 125 -7.04 18.41 6.52
C GLU A 125 -8.40 18.15 7.19
N ALA A 126 -9.36 19.06 6.96
CA ALA A 126 -10.72 18.95 7.49
C ALA A 126 -11.44 17.66 7.04
N GLU A 127 -11.15 17.19 5.83
CA GLU A 127 -11.72 15.95 5.30
C GLU A 127 -11.09 14.71 5.94
N VAL A 128 -9.78 14.72 6.20
CA VAL A 128 -9.11 13.65 6.98
C VAL A 128 -9.76 13.50 8.35
N HIS A 129 -10.03 14.62 9.04
CA HIS A 129 -10.74 14.61 10.32
C HIS A 129 -12.18 14.12 10.21
N SER A 130 -12.89 14.49 9.14
CA SER A 130 -14.26 14.05 8.88
C SER A 130 -14.34 12.53 8.73
N VAL A 131 -13.46 11.95 7.91
CA VAL A 131 -13.34 10.51 7.70
C VAL A 131 -12.99 9.79 9.01
N ALA A 132 -12.04 10.32 9.79
CA ALA A 132 -11.69 9.74 11.09
C ALA A 132 -12.87 9.70 12.08
N LYS A 133 -13.72 10.74 12.09
CA LYS A 133 -14.96 10.75 12.90
C LYS A 133 -15.97 9.71 12.42
N MET A 134 -16.02 9.41 11.13
CA MET A 134 -16.86 8.33 10.59
C MET A 134 -16.37 6.97 11.09
N TRP A 135 -15.06 6.69 10.99
CA TRP A 135 -14.47 5.44 11.50
C TRP A 135 -14.73 5.23 13.00
N ALA A 136 -14.58 6.27 13.82
CA ALA A 136 -14.87 6.20 15.25
C ALA A 136 -16.34 5.87 15.54
N ARG A 137 -17.27 6.24 14.65
CA ARG A 137 -18.69 5.88 14.76
C ARG A 137 -18.95 4.45 14.33
N GLU A 138 -18.28 3.95 13.28
CA GLU A 138 -18.41 2.55 12.85
C GLU A 138 -18.08 1.57 13.98
N ASP A 139 -17.04 1.87 14.77
CA ASP A 139 -16.66 1.04 15.92
C ASP A 139 -17.77 0.95 17.00
N LEU A 140 -18.73 1.88 17.04
CA LEU A 140 -19.87 1.83 17.94
C LEU A 140 -20.98 0.87 17.46
N PHE A 141 -21.03 0.58 16.16
CA PHE A 141 -22.05 -0.27 15.55
C PHE A 141 -21.56 -1.69 15.25
N LYS A 142 -20.26 -1.96 15.40
CA LYS A 142 -19.70 -3.31 15.31
C LYS A 142 -20.38 -4.21 16.35
N THR A 143 -21.06 -5.25 15.86
CA THR A 143 -21.73 -6.22 16.72
C THR A 143 -20.72 -7.26 17.23
N ARG A 144 -21.05 -8.02 18.29
CA ARG A 144 -20.17 -9.05 18.87
C ARG A 144 -19.68 -10.10 17.86
N LEU A 145 -20.35 -10.27 16.73
CA LEU A 145 -19.97 -11.21 15.66
C LEU A 145 -18.75 -10.73 14.85
N GLU A 146 -18.48 -9.42 14.85
CA GLU A 146 -17.38 -8.79 14.10
C GLU A 146 -16.17 -8.48 15.01
N THR A 147 -16.27 -8.82 16.30
CA THR A 147 -15.16 -8.71 17.25
C THR A 147 -14.38 -10.03 17.25
N PRO A 148 -13.06 -10.06 16.98
CA PRO A 148 -12.27 -11.30 16.84
C PRO A 148 -12.13 -12.18 18.09
N ASN A 149 -12.98 -12.01 19.12
CA ASN A 149 -12.81 -12.65 20.42
C ASN A 149 -14.13 -13.00 21.12
N ALA A 150 -15.08 -13.60 20.38
CA ALA A 150 -16.17 -14.31 21.04
C ALA A 150 -15.64 -15.68 21.52
N PRO A 151 -15.54 -15.93 22.84
CA PRO A 151 -15.16 -17.25 23.33
C PRO A 151 -16.22 -18.27 22.90
N THR A 152 -15.77 -19.34 22.24
CA THR A 152 -16.61 -20.49 21.89
C THR A 152 -17.24 -21.04 23.16
N PRO A 153 -18.58 -21.16 23.27
CA PRO A 153 -19.18 -21.82 24.42
C PRO A 153 -18.77 -23.29 24.38
N ALA A 154 -18.08 -23.73 25.44
CA ALA A 154 -17.80 -25.14 25.67
C ALA A 154 -19.14 -25.89 25.80
N LYS A 155 -19.27 -26.99 25.06
CA LYS A 155 -20.38 -27.94 25.18
C LYS A 155 -20.29 -28.73 26.48
#